data_AF-A0A1M3NLK0-F1
#
_entry.id   AF-A0A1M3NLK0-F1
#
_cell.length_a   1.000
_cell.length_b   1.000
_cell.length_c   1.000
_cell.angle_alpha   90.00
_cell.angle_beta   90.00
_cell.angle_gamma   90.00
#
_symmetry.space_group_name_H-M   'P 1'
#
loop_
_entity.id
_entity.type
_entity.pdbx_description
1 polymer ?
#
loop_
_entity_poly.entity_id
_entity_poly.type
_entity_poly.pdbx_seq_one_letter_code
_entity_poly.pdbx_strand_id
1 'polypeptide(L)'
;MIGRIALALSFLCCAAFGAAAQKARQPVGLVLIPGAGGASPGDFLVKSMGYFQAAGFTTEMTTSAGQAASLVADMKSRGMKVTLVGMSLGAVTAAQALAAGARPDSVVFAAGGLLPPGTPNGSVIDTLGSPSLLPRTLVLHHRGDECMLTPPEAVPAFQRWTRGRARVAWISGGGGPGMPCRPNTPHTFTGREGAAAGAIIQFAR
;
A
#
# COMPACT_ATOMS: atom_id res chain seq x y z
N MET A 1 -25.34 -80.16 0.79
CA MET A 1 -25.87 -78.94 0.15
C MET A 1 -25.98 -77.88 1.25
N ILE A 2 -24.90 -77.19 1.62
CA ILE A 2 -24.40 -75.92 1.05
C ILE A 2 -25.53 -74.94 0.70
N GLY A 3 -25.76 -73.96 1.58
CA GLY A 3 -26.54 -72.75 1.33
C GLY A 3 -26.01 -71.62 2.22
N ARG A 4 -25.30 -70.68 1.61
CA ARG A 4 -24.49 -69.62 2.23
C ARG A 4 -25.37 -68.49 2.75
N ILE A 5 -25.16 -68.04 4.00
CA ILE A 5 -25.60 -66.73 4.49
C ILE A 5 -24.36 -65.84 4.57
N ALA A 6 -24.25 -64.88 3.65
CA ALA A 6 -23.20 -63.87 3.67
C ALA A 6 -23.68 -62.69 4.52
N LEU A 7 -23.09 -62.51 5.69
CA LEU A 7 -23.27 -61.34 6.54
C LEU A 7 -22.33 -60.24 6.02
N ALA A 8 -22.88 -59.19 5.41
CA ALA A 8 -22.11 -58.03 4.99
C ALA A 8 -21.73 -57.19 6.21
N LEU A 9 -20.44 -57.19 6.57
CA LEU A 9 -19.87 -56.23 7.51
C LEU A 9 -19.71 -54.89 6.78
N SER A 10 -20.61 -53.95 7.07
CA SER A 10 -20.45 -52.55 6.66
C SER A 10 -19.29 -51.93 7.43
N PHE A 11 -18.14 -51.76 6.76
CA PHE A 11 -17.07 -50.90 7.25
C PHE A 11 -17.51 -49.44 7.12
N LEU A 12 -17.94 -48.86 8.23
CA LEU A 12 -18.12 -47.42 8.36
C LEU A 12 -16.74 -46.76 8.36
N CYS A 13 -16.26 -46.36 7.19
CA CYS A 13 -15.04 -45.59 7.07
C CYS A 13 -15.34 -44.15 7.56
N CYS A 14 -15.05 -43.86 8.83
CA CYS A 14 -14.99 -42.50 9.33
C CYS A 14 -13.87 -41.76 8.59
N ALA A 15 -14.21 -41.09 7.50
CA ALA A 15 -13.34 -40.11 6.88
C ALA A 15 -13.12 -38.96 7.86
N ALA A 16 -12.03 -39.00 8.60
CA ALA A 16 -11.53 -37.86 9.34
C ALA A 16 -11.11 -36.80 8.32
N PHE A 17 -12.02 -35.89 7.99
CA PHE A 17 -11.69 -34.63 7.35
C PHE A 17 -10.83 -33.84 8.34
N GLY A 18 -9.51 -33.97 8.20
CA GLY A 18 -8.55 -33.08 8.83
C GLY A 18 -8.76 -31.68 8.28
N ALA A 19 -9.64 -30.91 8.93
CA ALA A 19 -9.66 -29.47 8.80
C ALA A 19 -8.34 -28.97 9.40
N ALA A 20 -7.30 -28.87 8.57
CA ALA A 20 -6.14 -28.07 8.90
C ALA A 20 -6.67 -26.67 9.22
N ALA A 21 -6.61 -26.28 10.50
CA ALA A 21 -6.98 -24.94 10.93
C ALA A 21 -6.14 -23.95 10.11
N GLN A 22 -6.75 -23.30 9.12
CA GLN A 22 -6.12 -22.19 8.44
C GLN A 22 -5.84 -21.14 9.51
N LYS A 23 -4.56 -20.97 9.86
CA LYS A 23 -4.12 -19.92 10.78
C LYS A 23 -4.74 -18.62 10.30
N ALA A 24 -5.64 -18.05 11.11
CA ALA A 24 -6.38 -16.85 10.73
C ALA A 24 -5.38 -15.80 10.24
N ARG A 25 -5.58 -15.33 9.01
CA ARG A 25 -4.69 -14.35 8.39
C ARG A 25 -4.76 -13.09 9.24
N GLN A 26 -3.60 -12.57 9.66
CA GLN A 26 -3.54 -11.35 10.46
C GLN A 26 -4.29 -10.22 9.74
N PRO A 27 -5.19 -9.48 10.42
CA PRO A 27 -5.91 -8.38 9.81
C PRO A 27 -4.94 -7.28 9.38
N VAL A 28 -5.23 -6.62 8.27
CA VAL A 28 -4.37 -5.59 7.68
C VAL A 28 -5.11 -4.26 7.64
N GLY A 29 -4.47 -3.22 8.17
CA GLY A 29 -4.91 -1.84 8.14
C GLY A 29 -4.10 -1.01 7.15
N LEU A 30 -4.77 -0.16 6.37
CA LEU A 30 -4.14 0.88 5.55
C LEU A 30 -4.52 2.25 6.08
N VAL A 31 -3.52 3.08 6.36
CA VAL A 31 -3.71 4.53 6.56
C VAL A 31 -3.34 5.23 5.26
N LEU A 32 -4.32 5.80 4.59
CA LEU A 32 -4.21 6.39 3.25
C LEU A 32 -4.06 7.92 3.38
N ILE A 33 -3.02 8.46 2.76
CA ILE A 33 -2.73 9.90 2.74
C ILE A 33 -2.74 10.40 1.30
N PRO A 34 -3.84 11.04 0.85
CA PRO A 34 -3.98 11.59 -0.49
C PRO A 34 -2.92 12.64 -0.84
N GLY A 35 -2.84 12.96 -2.13
CA GLY A 35 -1.98 14.02 -2.65
C GLY A 35 -2.44 15.45 -2.30
N ALA A 36 -1.85 16.43 -2.96
CA ALA A 36 -2.06 17.86 -2.71
C ALA A 36 -3.53 18.32 -2.80
N GLY A 37 -4.36 17.60 -3.58
CA GLY A 37 -5.80 17.86 -3.71
C GLY A 37 -6.65 17.33 -2.56
N GLY A 38 -6.04 16.67 -1.56
CA GLY A 38 -6.75 16.01 -0.46
C GLY A 38 -7.57 14.81 -0.92
N ALA A 39 -8.53 14.39 -0.09
CA ALA A 39 -9.43 13.27 -0.33
C ALA A 39 -10.49 13.58 -1.41
N SER A 40 -10.03 13.91 -2.62
CA SER A 40 -10.86 14.24 -3.77
C SER A 40 -11.14 13.02 -4.64
N PRO A 41 -12.24 12.97 -5.41
CA PRO A 41 -12.52 11.87 -6.34
C PRO A 41 -11.46 11.65 -7.42
N GLY A 42 -10.59 12.63 -7.67
CA GLY A 42 -9.49 12.53 -8.62
C GLY A 42 -8.22 11.90 -8.06
N ASP A 43 -8.12 11.73 -6.74
CA ASP A 43 -6.98 11.12 -6.07
C ASP A 43 -6.97 9.59 -6.27
N PHE A 44 -5.79 9.02 -6.52
CA PHE A 44 -5.69 7.58 -6.80
C PHE A 44 -6.06 6.72 -5.59
N LEU A 45 -5.75 7.14 -4.35
CA LEU A 45 -6.08 6.38 -3.15
C LEU A 45 -7.60 6.37 -2.91
N VAL A 46 -8.27 7.49 -3.17
CA VAL A 46 -9.74 7.58 -3.13
C VAL A 46 -10.36 6.66 -4.20
N LYS A 47 -9.90 6.77 -5.45
CA LYS A 47 -10.40 5.93 -6.56
C LYS A 47 -10.15 4.44 -6.33
N SER A 48 -9.11 4.08 -5.60
CA SER A 48 -8.70 2.69 -5.38
C SER A 48 -9.28 2.05 -4.12
N MET A 49 -10.09 2.79 -3.35
CA MET A 49 -10.64 2.32 -2.08
C MET A 49 -11.35 0.97 -2.21
N GLY A 50 -12.14 0.79 -3.27
CA GLY A 50 -12.87 -0.45 -3.54
C GLY A 50 -11.96 -1.68 -3.70
N TYR A 51 -10.74 -1.52 -4.26
CA TYR A 51 -9.78 -2.63 -4.37
C TYR A 51 -9.26 -3.06 -3.00
N PHE A 52 -8.99 -2.11 -2.10
CA PHE A 52 -8.50 -2.39 -0.75
C PHE A 52 -9.59 -3.06 0.09
N GLN A 53 -10.82 -2.55 0.02
CA GLN A 53 -11.98 -3.12 0.70
C GLN A 53 -12.28 -4.55 0.21
N ALA A 54 -12.28 -4.77 -1.11
CA ALA A 54 -12.44 -6.10 -1.70
C ALA A 54 -11.32 -7.07 -1.30
N ALA A 55 -10.12 -6.57 -0.98
CA ALA A 55 -9.02 -7.37 -0.45
C ALA A 55 -9.13 -7.67 1.06
N GLY A 56 -10.18 -7.16 1.73
CA GLY A 56 -10.45 -7.36 3.15
C GLY A 56 -9.64 -6.45 4.08
N PHE A 57 -9.12 -5.33 3.59
CA PHE A 57 -8.33 -4.40 4.41
C PHE A 57 -9.24 -3.38 5.10
N THR A 58 -8.90 -3.06 6.35
CA THR A 58 -9.47 -1.87 7.02
C THR A 58 -8.73 -0.65 6.51
N THR A 59 -9.45 0.36 6.02
CA THR A 59 -8.86 1.57 5.42
C THR A 59 -9.31 2.81 6.16
N GLU A 60 -8.37 3.67 6.55
CA GLU A 60 -8.66 4.99 7.11
C GLU A 60 -7.93 6.04 6.28
N MET A 61 -8.55 7.21 6.07
CA MET A 61 -7.99 8.27 5.23
C MET A 61 -7.77 9.54 6.04
N THR A 62 -6.63 10.20 5.82
CA THR A 62 -6.31 11.46 6.49
C THR A 62 -5.39 12.31 5.62
N THR A 63 -5.39 13.62 5.84
CA THR A 63 -4.45 14.58 5.24
C THR A 63 -3.45 15.13 6.27
N SER A 64 -3.45 14.59 7.51
CA SER A 64 -2.64 15.08 8.62
C SER A 64 -1.64 14.03 9.09
N ALA A 65 -0.38 14.42 9.27
CA ALA A 65 0.66 13.56 9.83
C ALA A 65 0.34 13.12 11.26
N GLY A 66 -0.20 14.02 12.09
CA GLY A 66 -0.58 13.71 13.47
C GLY A 66 -1.74 12.71 13.53
N GLN A 67 -2.78 12.91 12.72
CA GLN A 67 -3.88 11.96 12.65
C GLN A 67 -3.43 10.62 12.06
N ALA A 68 -2.53 10.62 11.06
CA ALA A 68 -1.96 9.39 10.54
C ALA A 68 -1.22 8.58 11.63
N ALA A 69 -0.46 9.24 12.50
CA ALA A 69 0.20 8.59 13.62
C ALA A 69 -0.81 7.97 14.61
N SER A 70 -1.89 8.70 14.94
CA SER A 70 -2.96 8.19 15.81
C SER A 70 -3.70 6.99 15.20
N LEU A 71 -4.03 7.05 13.91
CA LEU A 71 -4.69 5.94 13.18
C LEU A 71 -3.79 4.71 13.12
N VAL A 72 -2.49 4.88 12.89
CA VAL A 72 -1.53 3.79 12.95
C VAL A 72 -1.54 3.15 14.34
N ALA A 73 -1.47 3.95 15.41
CA ALA A 73 -1.49 3.43 16.78
C ALA A 73 -2.80 2.69 17.12
N ASP A 74 -3.95 3.24 16.73
CA ASP A 74 -5.27 2.62 16.93
C ASP A 74 -5.35 1.25 16.25
N MET A 75 -5.06 1.19 14.95
CA MET A 75 -5.10 -0.07 14.19
C MET A 75 -4.14 -1.12 14.78
N LYS A 76 -2.94 -0.72 15.22
CA LYS A 76 -2.00 -1.64 15.87
C LYS A 76 -2.52 -2.13 17.22
N SER A 77 -3.19 -1.29 18.00
CA SER A 77 -3.80 -1.70 19.28
C SER A 77 -4.88 -2.77 19.10
N ARG A 78 -5.51 -2.80 17.91
CA ARG A 78 -6.50 -3.81 17.49
C ARG A 78 -5.86 -5.06 16.86
N GLY A 79 -4.53 -5.20 16.94
CA GLY A 79 -3.79 -6.36 16.44
C GLY A 79 -3.61 -6.39 14.92
N MET A 80 -3.78 -5.26 14.22
CA MET A 80 -3.59 -5.19 12.77
C MET A 80 -2.12 -5.00 12.40
N LYS A 81 -1.72 -5.60 11.27
CA LYS A 81 -0.51 -5.18 10.54
C LYS A 81 -0.85 -3.91 9.76
N VAL A 82 -0.13 -2.82 9.99
CA VAL A 82 -0.47 -1.50 9.44
C VAL A 82 0.52 -1.06 8.37
N THR A 83 -0.01 -0.65 7.23
CA THR A 83 0.76 0.00 6.17
C THR A 83 0.29 1.45 6.00
N LEU A 84 1.24 2.38 6.11
CA LEU A 84 1.02 3.79 5.79
C LEU A 84 1.24 4.00 4.29
N VAL A 85 0.28 4.61 3.59
CA VAL A 85 0.34 4.81 2.13
C VAL A 85 0.20 6.29 1.84
N GLY A 86 1.26 6.93 1.38
CA GLY A 86 1.23 8.33 0.96
C GLY A 86 1.36 8.48 -0.55
N MET A 87 0.45 9.25 -1.16
CA MET A 87 0.48 9.54 -2.59
C MET A 87 0.99 10.96 -2.85
N SER A 88 1.85 11.18 -3.85
CA SER A 88 2.27 12.53 -4.27
C SER A 88 2.80 13.35 -3.07
N LEU A 89 2.21 14.50 -2.74
CA LEU A 89 2.56 15.25 -1.51
C LEU A 89 2.16 14.53 -0.21
N GLY A 90 1.16 13.65 -0.24
CA GLY A 90 0.85 12.76 0.88
C GLY A 90 2.00 11.83 1.26
N ALA A 91 2.95 11.56 0.35
CA ALA A 91 4.20 10.86 0.70
C ALA A 91 5.06 11.67 1.68
N VAL A 92 5.10 13.00 1.52
CA VAL A 92 5.80 13.90 2.45
C VAL A 92 5.08 13.93 3.80
N THR A 93 3.75 13.99 3.80
CA THR A 93 2.96 13.88 5.04
C THR A 93 3.14 12.52 5.74
N ALA A 94 3.25 11.43 4.98
CA ALA A 94 3.59 10.12 5.54
C ALA A 94 5.00 10.13 6.18
N ALA A 95 5.98 10.75 5.53
CA ALA A 95 7.31 10.93 6.09
C ALA A 95 7.31 11.78 7.36
N GLN A 96 6.49 12.84 7.42
CA GLN A 96 6.31 13.66 8.61
C GLN A 96 5.74 12.83 9.77
N ALA A 97 4.78 11.95 9.52
CA ALA A 97 4.25 11.05 10.55
C ALA A 97 5.35 10.10 11.08
N LEU A 98 6.19 9.53 10.21
CA LEU A 98 7.32 8.68 10.61
C LEU A 98 8.36 9.47 11.42
N ALA A 99 8.71 10.68 10.99
CA ALA A 99 9.65 11.56 11.69
C ALA A 99 9.11 11.97 13.07
N ALA A 100 7.79 12.15 13.20
CA ALA A 100 7.11 12.41 14.47
C ALA A 100 6.93 11.16 15.36
N GLY A 101 7.41 9.98 14.92
CA GLY A 101 7.46 8.77 15.73
C GLY A 101 6.37 7.74 15.44
N ALA A 102 5.57 7.90 14.38
CA ALA A 102 4.63 6.85 13.96
C ALA A 102 5.39 5.54 13.63
N ARG A 103 4.84 4.39 14.04
CA ARG A 103 5.46 3.06 13.89
C ARG A 103 4.62 2.07 13.07
N PRO A 104 4.29 2.35 11.80
CA PRO A 104 3.64 1.37 10.93
C PRO A 104 4.61 0.23 10.60
N ASP A 105 4.08 -0.93 10.22
CA ASP A 105 4.90 -2.11 9.86
C ASP A 105 5.48 -1.99 8.44
N SER A 106 4.80 -1.24 7.58
CA SER A 106 5.31 -0.85 6.26
C SER A 106 4.89 0.57 5.86
N VAL A 107 5.61 1.13 4.90
CA VAL A 107 5.22 2.37 4.22
C VAL A 107 5.26 2.19 2.69
N VAL A 108 4.30 2.81 2.01
CA VAL A 108 4.27 2.92 0.55
C VAL A 108 4.29 4.39 0.16
N PHE A 109 5.21 4.76 -0.72
CA PHE A 109 5.22 6.04 -1.40
C PHE A 109 4.76 5.85 -2.84
N ALA A 110 3.52 6.25 -3.14
CA ALA A 110 2.91 6.10 -4.46
C ALA A 110 3.04 7.40 -5.25
N ALA A 111 3.71 7.39 -6.40
CA ALA A 111 3.98 8.57 -7.21
C ALA A 111 4.45 9.76 -6.32
N GLY A 112 5.39 9.51 -5.41
CA GLY A 112 5.66 10.40 -4.27
C GLY A 112 6.72 11.47 -4.53
N GLY A 113 6.69 12.56 -3.75
CA GLY A 113 7.75 13.59 -3.72
C GLY A 113 9.01 13.11 -2.99
N LEU A 114 9.81 12.25 -3.63
CA LEU A 114 10.88 11.50 -2.96
C LEU A 114 12.17 12.29 -2.66
N LEU A 115 12.52 13.25 -3.52
CA LEU A 115 13.78 14.02 -3.45
C LEU A 115 13.50 15.53 -3.58
N PRO A 116 14.42 16.39 -3.11
CA PRO A 116 14.46 17.79 -3.51
C PRO A 116 15.00 17.92 -4.95
N PRO A 117 14.74 18.97 -5.76
CA PRO A 117 13.94 20.19 -5.57
C PRO A 117 12.71 20.32 -6.52
N GLY A 118 11.70 21.07 -6.08
CA GLY A 118 10.45 21.32 -6.82
C GLY A 118 9.20 21.00 -6.00
N THR A 119 9.31 20.07 -5.04
CA THR A 119 8.21 19.62 -4.18
C THR A 119 7.82 20.68 -3.15
N PRO A 120 6.58 21.20 -3.15
CA PRO A 120 6.08 22.05 -2.07
C PRO A 120 6.18 21.35 -0.71
N ASN A 121 6.69 22.05 0.31
CA ASN A 121 6.84 21.56 1.70
C ASN A 121 7.94 20.50 1.92
N GLY A 122 8.94 20.44 1.04
CA GLY A 122 10.08 19.52 1.15
C GLY A 122 9.82 18.15 0.52
N SER A 123 10.78 17.24 0.63
CA SER A 123 10.66 15.86 0.11
C SER A 123 10.65 14.81 1.23
N VAL A 124 10.38 13.55 0.87
CA VAL A 124 10.52 12.42 1.81
C VAL A 124 11.94 12.36 2.39
N ILE A 125 12.97 12.56 1.57
CA ILE A 125 14.36 12.52 2.03
C ILE A 125 14.67 13.67 2.99
N ASP A 126 14.25 14.89 2.68
CA ASP A 126 14.48 16.05 3.54
C ASP A 126 13.76 15.89 4.89
N THR A 127 12.54 15.35 4.85
CA THR A 127 11.70 15.17 6.03
C THR A 127 12.24 14.09 6.97
N LEU A 128 12.72 12.97 6.42
CA LEU A 128 13.24 11.88 7.25
C LEU A 128 14.67 12.15 7.73
N GLY A 129 15.50 12.82 6.93
CA GLY A 129 16.92 13.08 7.20
C GLY A 129 17.82 11.84 7.20
N SER A 130 17.32 10.69 7.65
CA SER A 130 18.00 9.41 7.65
C SER A 130 17.05 8.31 7.18
N PRO A 131 17.53 7.38 6.33
CA PRO A 131 16.70 6.27 5.90
C PRO A 131 16.44 5.30 7.07
N SER A 132 17.13 5.38 8.21
CA SER A 132 16.90 4.52 9.39
C SER A 132 15.49 4.65 9.99
N LEU A 133 14.78 5.73 9.68
CA LEU A 133 13.38 5.93 10.09
C LEU A 133 12.38 5.14 9.23
N LEU A 134 12.82 4.60 8.08
CA LEU A 134 11.94 3.84 7.21
C LEU A 134 11.68 2.44 7.79
N PRO A 135 10.41 2.02 7.92
CA PRO A 135 10.04 0.62 8.07
C PRO A 135 10.26 -0.11 6.74
N ARG A 136 9.63 -1.28 6.55
CA ARG A 136 9.65 -1.95 5.25
C ARG A 136 8.98 -1.04 4.20
N THR A 137 9.73 -0.65 3.17
CA THR A 137 9.30 0.41 2.22
C THR A 137 9.08 -0.12 0.81
N LEU A 138 7.99 0.31 0.19
CA LEU A 138 7.74 0.23 -1.23
C LEU A 138 7.66 1.64 -1.83
N VAL A 139 8.32 1.83 -2.97
CA VAL A 139 8.06 2.95 -3.87
C VAL A 139 7.27 2.40 -5.05
N LEU A 140 6.04 2.88 -5.23
CA LEU A 140 5.18 2.53 -6.35
C LEU A 140 5.14 3.72 -7.30
N HIS A 141 5.60 3.57 -8.53
CA HIS A 141 5.72 4.70 -9.44
C HIS A 141 5.32 4.32 -10.86
N HIS A 142 4.73 5.26 -11.58
CA HIS A 142 4.40 5.07 -12.99
C HIS A 142 5.58 5.51 -13.87
N ARG A 143 5.96 4.71 -14.87
CA ARG A 143 7.11 5.02 -15.75
C ARG A 143 6.95 6.29 -16.58
N GLY A 144 5.73 6.55 -17.04
CA GLY A 144 5.36 7.77 -17.76
C GLY A 144 4.76 8.86 -16.87
N ASP A 145 5.08 8.90 -15.57
CA ASP A 145 4.64 10.04 -14.74
C ASP A 145 5.39 11.31 -15.18
N GLU A 146 4.66 12.25 -15.77
CA GLU A 146 5.22 13.53 -16.23
C GLU A 146 5.11 14.63 -15.17
N CYS A 147 4.64 14.30 -13.96
CA CYS A 147 4.58 15.26 -12.89
C CYS A 147 5.97 15.73 -12.47
N MET A 148 6.28 17.00 -12.72
CA MET A 148 7.55 17.63 -12.36
C MET A 148 7.89 17.58 -10.86
N LEU A 149 6.88 17.38 -9.99
CA LEU A 149 7.06 17.27 -8.54
C LEU A 149 7.42 15.85 -8.09
N THR A 150 7.09 14.85 -8.90
CA THR A 150 7.26 13.43 -8.58
C THR A 150 7.87 12.68 -9.76
N PRO A 151 9.01 13.17 -10.31
CA PRO A 151 9.58 12.61 -11.52
C PRO A 151 10.03 11.15 -11.31
N PRO A 152 9.81 10.23 -12.27
CA PRO A 152 10.28 8.84 -12.20
C PRO A 152 11.79 8.72 -11.90
N GLU A 153 12.58 9.68 -12.34
CA GLU A 153 14.04 9.78 -12.13
C GLU A 153 14.40 9.91 -10.64
N ALA A 154 13.46 10.37 -9.80
CA ALA A 154 13.65 10.43 -8.36
C ALA A 154 13.70 9.03 -7.72
N VAL A 155 13.09 8.02 -8.34
CA VAL A 155 12.99 6.66 -7.76
C VAL A 155 14.36 5.98 -7.63
N PRO A 156 15.21 5.89 -8.67
CA PRO A 156 16.55 5.33 -8.52
C PRO A 156 17.42 6.08 -7.49
N ALA A 157 17.29 7.39 -7.42
CA ALA A 157 18.04 8.20 -6.46
C ALA A 157 17.55 7.97 -5.01
N PHE A 158 16.24 7.81 -4.79
CA PHE A 158 15.68 7.39 -3.51
C PHE A 158 16.16 5.99 -3.11
N GLN A 159 16.18 5.03 -4.04
CA GLN A 159 16.73 3.69 -3.78
C GLN A 159 18.20 3.72 -3.34
N ARG A 160 19.02 4.56 -3.99
CA ARG A 160 20.43 4.77 -3.58
C ARG A 160 20.51 5.34 -2.17
N TRP A 161 19.73 6.38 -1.87
CA TRP A 161 19.70 6.98 -0.54
C TRP A 161 19.28 5.98 0.56
N THR A 162 18.29 5.12 0.28
CA THR A 162 17.88 4.06 1.22
C THR A 162 18.85 2.88 1.31
N ARG A 163 19.94 2.88 0.53
CA ARG A 163 20.90 1.78 0.39
C ARG A 163 20.23 0.46 -0.01
N GLY A 164 19.25 0.54 -0.91
CA GLY A 164 18.52 -0.62 -1.44
C GLY A 164 17.40 -1.16 -0.55
N ARG A 165 17.12 -0.54 0.61
CA ARG A 165 16.03 -1.00 1.50
C ARG A 165 14.63 -0.73 0.97
N ALA A 166 14.47 0.26 0.09
CA ALA A 166 13.21 0.49 -0.61
C ALA A 166 13.08 -0.45 -1.81
N ARG A 167 12.03 -1.27 -1.80
CA ARG A 167 11.59 -2.02 -2.99
C ARG A 167 10.90 -1.06 -3.95
N VAL A 168 10.95 -1.36 -5.25
CA VAL A 168 10.26 -0.57 -6.26
C VAL A 168 9.28 -1.44 -7.03
N ALA A 169 8.09 -0.91 -7.25
CA ALA A 169 7.12 -1.43 -8.20
C ALA A 169 6.88 -0.37 -9.28
N TRP A 170 7.10 -0.75 -10.54
CA TRP A 170 6.87 0.10 -11.69
C TRP A 170 5.53 -0.24 -12.35
N ILE A 171 4.73 0.79 -12.63
CA ILE A 171 3.51 0.68 -13.43
C ILE A 171 3.76 1.31 -14.81
N SER A 172 3.10 0.79 -15.85
CA SER A 172 3.24 1.28 -17.22
C SER A 172 1.94 1.11 -18.00
N GLY A 173 1.80 1.89 -19.07
CA GLY A 173 0.60 1.94 -19.91
C GLY A 173 -0.58 2.62 -19.21
N GLY A 174 -1.73 2.68 -19.88
CA GLY A 174 -2.82 3.55 -19.41
C GLY A 174 -2.47 5.04 -19.62
N GLY A 175 -3.19 5.92 -18.95
CA GLY A 175 -3.07 7.37 -19.09
C GLY A 175 -4.40 8.05 -19.41
N GLY A 176 -4.33 9.33 -19.73
CA GLY A 176 -5.47 10.16 -20.08
C GLY A 176 -5.02 11.58 -20.44
N PRO A 177 -5.95 12.45 -20.89
CA PRO A 177 -5.63 13.78 -21.40
C PRO A 177 -5.40 14.83 -20.30
N GLY A 178 -5.28 14.41 -19.04
CA GLY A 178 -5.08 15.34 -17.92
C GLY A 178 -3.75 16.08 -18.02
N MET A 179 -3.67 17.25 -17.38
CA MET A 179 -2.39 17.98 -17.25
C MET A 179 -1.45 17.24 -16.30
N PRO A 180 -0.12 17.34 -16.47
CA PRO A 180 0.85 16.76 -15.54
C PRO A 180 0.53 17.08 -14.07
N CYS A 181 0.79 16.13 -13.17
CA CYS A 181 0.41 16.15 -11.75
C CYS A 181 -1.10 16.15 -11.43
N ARG A 182 -1.99 16.26 -12.42
CA ARG A 182 -3.45 16.30 -12.19
C ARG A 182 -4.08 14.92 -12.39
N PRO A 183 -5.34 14.73 -11.94
CA PRO A 183 -6.10 13.52 -12.24
C PRO A 183 -6.17 13.21 -13.73
N ASN A 184 -6.50 11.96 -14.06
CA ASN A 184 -6.60 11.45 -15.44
C ASN A 184 -5.27 11.46 -16.19
N THR A 185 -4.18 11.20 -15.47
CA THR A 185 -2.82 11.06 -16.02
C THR A 185 -2.14 9.79 -15.49
N PRO A 186 -0.96 9.44 -16.03
CA PRO A 186 -0.05 8.48 -15.41
C PRO A 186 0.28 8.74 -13.93
N HIS A 187 0.34 10.01 -13.49
CA HIS A 187 0.61 10.38 -12.10
C HIS A 187 -0.40 9.75 -11.12
N THR A 188 -1.67 9.71 -11.53
CA THR A 188 -2.76 9.10 -10.76
C THR A 188 -3.06 7.67 -11.20
N PHE A 189 -2.12 7.02 -11.90
CA PHE A 189 -2.25 5.65 -12.40
C PHE A 189 -3.50 5.40 -13.25
N THR A 190 -3.92 6.39 -14.05
CA THR A 190 -5.19 6.33 -14.79
C THR A 190 -5.23 5.14 -15.76
N GLY A 191 -6.28 4.33 -15.69
CA GLY A 191 -6.41 3.09 -16.47
C GLY A 191 -5.51 1.95 -15.97
N ARG A 192 -4.81 2.15 -14.85
CA ARG A 192 -3.93 1.17 -14.18
C ARG A 192 -4.15 1.13 -12.66
N GLU A 193 -5.26 1.67 -12.17
CA GLU A 193 -5.57 1.79 -10.75
C GLU A 193 -5.58 0.42 -10.08
N GLY A 194 -6.19 -0.59 -10.71
CA GLY A 194 -6.21 -1.96 -10.18
C GLY A 194 -4.81 -2.59 -10.10
N ALA A 195 -3.91 -2.31 -11.05
CA ALA A 195 -2.54 -2.80 -11.02
C ALA A 195 -1.73 -2.12 -9.91
N ALA A 196 -1.88 -0.81 -9.77
CA ALA A 196 -1.25 -0.02 -8.72
C ALA A 196 -1.75 -0.43 -7.33
N ALA A 197 -3.07 -0.55 -7.14
CA ALA A 197 -3.68 -1.04 -5.91
C ALA A 197 -3.26 -2.49 -5.59
N GLY A 198 -3.19 -3.35 -6.61
CA GLY A 198 -2.72 -4.74 -6.48
C GLY A 198 -1.28 -4.83 -5.94
N ALA A 199 -0.38 -3.95 -6.40
CA ALA A 199 0.98 -3.87 -5.87
C ALA A 199 1.00 -3.48 -4.39
N ILE A 200 0.16 -2.52 -3.97
CA ILE A 200 0.01 -2.13 -2.55
C ILE A 200 -0.54 -3.30 -1.73
N ILE A 201 -1.59 -3.97 -2.22
CA ILE A 201 -2.22 -5.12 -1.53
C ILE A 201 -1.23 -6.27 -1.35
N GLN A 202 -0.48 -6.60 -2.40
CA GLN A 202 0.54 -7.64 -2.34
C GLN A 202 1.65 -7.28 -1.35
N PHE A 203 2.06 -6.01 -1.32
CA PHE A 203 3.11 -5.56 -0.42
C PHE A 203 2.65 -5.54 1.04
N ALA A 204 1.44 -5.06 1.34
CA ALA A 204 0.94 -4.88 2.70
C ALA A 204 0.69 -6.21 3.44
N ARG A 205 0.48 -7.31 2.69
CA ARG A 205 0.40 -8.68 3.23
C ARG A 205 1.73 -9.11 3.87
#